data_AF-A0AA36FZU6-F1
#
_entry.id   AF-A0AA36FZU6-F1
#
_cell.length_a   1.000
_cell.length_b   1.000
_cell.length_c   1.000
_cell.angle_alpha   90.00
_cell.angle_beta   90.00
_cell.angle_gamma   90.00
#
_symmetry.space_group_name_H-M   'P 1'
#
loop_
_entity.id
_entity.type
_entity.pdbx_description
1 polymer ?
#
loop_
_entity_poly.entity_id
_entity_poly.type
_entity_poly.pdbx_seq_one_letter_code
_entity_poly.pdbx_strand_id
1 'polypeptide(L)'
;MAAPIPCASLKKAGIIVAIVEIVLCILAVYGLFANWLRYGSKYFFWWLIGIISVVILLLAIALMLYAICRESPRWLIPHLSAQIFLILFLIVLTIIVAFLLLFQAYAGIRNLLGVTHETTSDDSTFLLGIMIIVIYPAIAILECFFLYIVYKLYKHLQQYEKLRTGYPSDNLKRSHWTTVGKMPVDDKHGAPELGHLYLYNQENEESRYGADVEPTYQNQPHRY
;
A
#
# COMPACT_ATOMS: atom_id res chain seq x y z
N MET A 1 20.89 -10.10 1.91
CA MET A 1 19.63 -10.41 2.63
C MET A 1 19.08 -9.09 3.13
N ALA A 2 17.87 -8.71 2.73
CA ALA A 2 17.28 -7.43 3.16
C ALA A 2 16.87 -7.55 4.64
N ALA A 3 17.31 -6.60 5.47
CA ALA A 3 17.03 -6.58 6.90
C ALA A 3 15.51 -6.67 7.19
N PRO A 4 15.09 -7.39 8.24
CA PRO A 4 13.69 -7.46 8.63
C PRO A 4 13.21 -6.06 9.03
N ILE A 5 12.28 -5.52 8.26
CA ILE A 5 11.66 -4.23 8.56
C ILE A 5 10.74 -4.43 9.77
N PRO A 6 10.92 -3.68 10.87
CA PRO A 6 10.12 -3.86 12.08
C PRO A 6 8.65 -3.57 11.78
N CYS A 7 7.75 -4.42 12.31
CA CYS A 7 6.28 -4.37 12.13
C CYS A 7 5.68 -2.99 12.38
N ALA A 8 6.20 -2.26 13.36
CA ALA A 8 5.76 -0.90 13.68
C ALA A 8 5.99 0.08 12.52
N SER A 9 7.12 -0.03 11.81
CA SER A 9 7.43 0.89 10.69
C SER A 9 6.56 0.60 9.46
N LEU A 10 6.18 -0.65 9.21
CA LEU A 10 5.37 -1.02 8.05
C LEU A 10 3.89 -0.64 8.25
N LYS A 11 3.36 -0.79 9.46
CA LYS A 11 2.03 -0.27 9.83
C LYS A 11 2.00 1.26 9.75
N LYS A 12 3.02 1.95 10.28
CA LYS A 12 3.17 3.41 10.17
C LYS A 12 3.19 3.85 8.69
N ALA A 13 3.94 3.13 7.83
CA ALA A 13 3.99 3.41 6.40
C ALA A 13 2.61 3.27 5.72
N GLY A 14 1.85 2.22 6.03
CA GLY A 14 0.48 2.05 5.52
C GLY A 14 -0.47 3.17 5.95
N ILE A 15 -0.34 3.66 7.19
CA ILE A 15 -1.11 4.82 7.68
C ILE A 15 -0.73 6.09 6.91
N ILE A 16 0.56 6.32 6.67
CA ILE A 16 1.03 7.47 5.88
C ILE A 16 0.45 7.41 4.47
N VAL A 17 0.45 6.25 3.82
CA VAL A 17 -0.17 6.05 2.50
C VAL A 17 -1.66 6.41 2.56
N ALA A 18 -2.40 5.94 3.57
CA ALA A 18 -3.82 6.27 3.73
C ALA A 18 -4.07 7.78 3.83
N ILE A 19 -3.22 8.50 4.57
CA ILE A 19 -3.33 9.96 4.71
C ILE A 19 -3.09 10.65 3.37
N VAL A 20 -2.05 10.24 2.63
CA VAL A 20 -1.75 10.85 1.33
C VAL A 20 -2.86 10.56 0.32
N GLU A 21 -3.42 9.34 0.31
CA GLU A 21 -4.56 8.99 -0.54
C GLU A 21 -5.82 9.80 -0.21
N ILE A 22 -6.08 10.09 1.08
CA ILE A 22 -7.18 10.99 1.47
C ILE A 22 -6.94 12.39 0.92
N VAL A 23 -5.70 12.91 0.98
CA VAL A 23 -5.37 14.23 0.42
C VAL A 23 -5.58 14.23 -1.10
N LEU A 24 -5.11 13.20 -1.81
CA LEU A 24 -5.34 13.05 -3.25
C LEU A 24 -6.83 12.93 -3.59
N CYS A 25 -7.61 12.24 -2.75
CA CYS A 25 -9.05 12.13 -2.89
C CYS A 25 -9.74 13.50 -2.74
N ILE A 26 -9.33 14.30 -1.75
CA ILE A 26 -9.83 15.68 -1.58
C ILE A 26 -9.49 16.54 -2.81
N LEU A 27 -8.26 16.42 -3.34
CA LEU A 27 -7.87 17.14 -4.55
C LEU A 27 -8.67 16.71 -5.79
N ALA A 28 -8.95 15.41 -5.92
CA ALA A 28 -9.80 14.88 -7.00
C ALA A 28 -11.24 15.39 -6.89
N VAL A 29 -11.81 15.39 -5.69
CA VAL A 29 -13.14 15.96 -5.40
C VAL A 29 -13.18 17.45 -5.71
N TYR A 30 -12.16 18.20 -5.28
CA TYR A 30 -12.04 19.63 -5.59
C TYR A 30 -12.01 19.87 -7.11
N GLY A 31 -11.20 19.10 -7.85
CA GLY A 31 -11.15 19.19 -9.31
C GLY A 31 -12.50 18.87 -9.97
N LEU A 32 -13.23 17.88 -9.44
CA LEU A 32 -14.54 17.48 -9.94
C LEU A 32 -15.59 18.59 -9.74
N PHE A 33 -15.64 19.21 -8.56
CA PHE A 33 -16.54 20.33 -8.27
C PHE A 33 -16.15 21.60 -9.02
N ALA A 34 -14.86 21.90 -9.16
CA ALA A 34 -14.38 23.02 -9.95
C ALA A 34 -14.77 22.90 -11.43
N ASN A 35 -14.67 21.69 -12.01
CA ASN A 35 -15.11 21.42 -13.37
C ASN A 35 -16.63 21.49 -13.50
N TRP A 36 -17.39 20.98 -12.53
CA TRP A 36 -18.84 21.11 -12.49
C TRP A 36 -19.30 22.57 -12.47
N LEU A 37 -18.67 23.42 -11.65
CA LEU A 37 -18.98 24.84 -11.57
C LEU A 37 -18.67 25.59 -12.89
N ARG A 38 -17.64 25.16 -13.62
CA ARG A 38 -17.23 25.79 -14.89
C ARG A 38 -18.07 25.36 -16.09
N TYR A 39 -18.42 24.08 -16.19
CA TYR A 39 -19.07 23.51 -17.37
C TYR A 39 -20.57 23.19 -17.16
N GLY A 40 -21.05 23.24 -15.91
CA GLY A 40 -22.44 23.02 -15.54
C GLY A 40 -22.96 21.64 -15.98
N SER A 41 -24.23 21.58 -16.37
CA SER A 41 -24.92 20.34 -16.73
C SER A 41 -24.29 19.56 -17.89
N LYS A 42 -23.50 20.22 -18.76
CA LYS A 42 -22.78 19.53 -19.86
C LYS A 42 -21.73 18.54 -19.33
N TYR A 43 -21.24 18.73 -18.11
CA TYR A 43 -20.27 17.86 -17.43
C TYR A 43 -20.92 16.80 -16.53
N PHE A 44 -22.26 16.66 -16.53
CA PHE A 44 -22.99 15.84 -15.55
C PHE A 44 -22.64 14.36 -15.59
N PHE A 45 -22.48 13.82 -16.80
CA PHE A 45 -22.10 12.42 -16.97
C PHE A 45 -20.73 12.12 -16.34
N TRP A 46 -19.74 12.98 -16.61
CA TRP A 46 -18.39 12.84 -16.07
C TRP A 46 -18.34 13.12 -14.57
N TRP A 47 -19.13 14.08 -14.09
CA TRP A 47 -19.29 14.36 -12.67
C TRP A 47 -19.86 13.16 -11.90
N LEU A 48 -20.92 12.53 -12.41
CA LEU A 48 -21.53 11.36 -11.79
C LEU A 48 -20.57 10.18 -11.70
N ILE A 49 -19.85 9.88 -12.79
CA ILE A 49 -18.81 8.84 -12.81
C ILE A 49 -17.70 9.16 -11.79
N GLY A 50 -17.28 10.42 -11.74
CA GLY A 50 -16.27 10.88 -10.77
C GLY A 50 -16.70 10.68 -9.33
N ILE A 51 -17.93 11.05 -8.96
CA ILE A 51 -18.46 10.84 -7.60
C ILE A 51 -18.51 9.35 -7.24
N ILE A 52 -18.99 8.50 -8.15
CA ILE A 52 -19.03 7.04 -7.91
C ILE A 52 -17.61 6.51 -7.68
N SER A 53 -16.65 6.95 -8.49
CA SER A 53 -15.24 6.58 -8.33
C SER A 53 -14.67 7.02 -6.97
N VAL A 54 -14.96 8.24 -6.53
CA VAL A 54 -14.57 8.75 -5.21
C VAL A 54 -15.13 7.88 -4.08
N VAL A 55 -16.40 7.49 -4.15
CA VAL A 55 -17.02 6.63 -3.12
C VAL A 55 -16.32 5.27 -3.04
N ILE A 56 -16.02 4.64 -4.19
CA ILE A 56 -15.30 3.36 -4.23
C ILE A 56 -13.90 3.51 -3.63
N LEU A 57 -13.21 4.61 -3.93
CA LEU A 57 -11.88 4.89 -3.40
C LEU A 57 -11.90 5.11 -1.88
N LEU A 58 -12.87 5.86 -1.36
CA LEU A 58 -13.05 6.02 0.10
C LEU A 58 -13.34 4.70 0.81
N LEU A 59 -14.17 3.84 0.21
CA LEU A 59 -14.41 2.49 0.74
C LEU A 59 -13.13 1.66 0.75
N ALA A 60 -12.32 1.72 -0.32
CA ALA A 60 -11.04 1.02 -0.39
C ALA A 60 -10.07 1.48 0.71
N ILE A 61 -9.95 2.80 0.94
CA ILE A 61 -9.12 3.36 2.02
C ILE A 61 -9.63 2.91 3.40
N ALA A 62 -10.93 2.97 3.63
CA ALA A 62 -11.54 2.53 4.89
C ALA A 62 -11.27 1.03 5.16
N LEU A 63 -11.35 0.19 4.12
CA LEU A 63 -11.03 -1.23 4.20
C LEU A 63 -9.54 -1.48 4.46
N MET A 64 -8.64 -0.67 3.88
CA MET A 64 -7.21 -0.72 4.19
C MET A 64 -6.95 -0.38 5.66
N LEU A 65 -7.52 0.71 6.18
CA LEU A 65 -7.39 1.08 7.59
C LEU A 65 -7.95 -0.01 8.51
N TYR A 66 -9.10 -0.59 8.14
CA TYR A 66 -9.68 -1.73 8.85
C TYR A 66 -8.76 -2.95 8.84
N ALA A 67 -8.11 -3.25 7.72
CA ALA A 67 -7.15 -4.35 7.58
C ALA A 67 -5.94 -4.19 8.52
N ILE A 68 -5.44 -2.95 8.68
CA ILE A 68 -4.34 -2.62 9.59
C ILE A 68 -4.78 -2.82 11.05
N CYS A 69 -5.98 -2.33 11.41
CA CYS A 69 -6.51 -2.44 12.77
C CYS A 69 -6.85 -3.88 13.20
N ARG A 70 -7.36 -4.70 12.28
CA ARG A 70 -7.74 -6.10 12.54
C ARG A 70 -6.65 -7.12 12.21
N GLU A 71 -5.50 -6.66 11.73
CA GLU A 71 -4.36 -7.50 11.33
C GLU A 71 -4.74 -8.61 10.34
N SER A 72 -5.70 -8.32 9.48
CA SER A 72 -6.30 -9.31 8.58
C SER A 72 -6.05 -8.91 7.12
N PRO A 73 -5.26 -9.71 6.35
CA PRO A 73 -4.83 -9.33 4.99
C PRO A 73 -5.97 -9.37 3.97
N ARG A 74 -7.05 -10.12 4.23
CA ARG A 74 -8.18 -10.28 3.30
C ARG A 74 -8.84 -8.95 2.92
N TRP A 75 -8.87 -7.98 3.83
CA TRP A 75 -9.51 -6.68 3.61
C TRP A 75 -8.63 -5.69 2.84
N LEU A 76 -7.38 -6.04 2.59
CA LEU A 76 -6.45 -5.21 1.82
C LEU A 76 -6.53 -5.47 0.30
N ILE A 77 -7.15 -6.59 -0.10
CA ILE A 77 -7.31 -6.99 -1.51
C ILE A 77 -8.10 -5.96 -2.33
N PRO A 78 -9.25 -5.44 -1.86
CA PRO A 78 -10.02 -4.46 -2.62
C PRO A 78 -9.22 -3.18 -2.90
N HIS A 79 -8.46 -2.70 -1.91
CA HIS A 79 -7.58 -1.54 -2.06
C HIS A 79 -6.47 -1.77 -3.07
N LEU A 80 -5.77 -2.91 -2.98
CA LEU A 80 -4.72 -3.28 -3.93
C LEU A 80 -5.25 -3.38 -5.37
N SER A 81 -6.46 -3.94 -5.54
CA SER A 81 -7.10 -4.02 -6.87
C SER A 81 -7.48 -2.65 -7.43
N ALA A 82 -7.97 -1.75 -6.58
CA ALA A 82 -8.32 -0.39 -6.97
C ALA A 82 -7.09 0.42 -7.40
N GLN A 83 -5.96 0.29 -6.69
CA GLN A 83 -4.70 0.94 -7.06
C GLN A 83 -4.19 0.46 -8.42
N ILE A 84 -4.17 -0.86 -8.67
CA ILE A 84 -3.73 -1.42 -9.96
C ILE A 84 -4.62 -0.89 -11.09
N PHE A 85 -5.94 -0.88 -10.88
CA PHE A 85 -6.89 -0.35 -11.85
C PHE A 85 -6.62 1.14 -12.15
N LEU A 86 -6.40 1.96 -11.13
CA LEU A 86 -6.12 3.39 -11.26
C LEU A 86 -4.82 3.64 -12.03
N ILE A 87 -3.75 2.90 -11.73
CA ILE A 87 -2.47 3.00 -12.45
C ILE A 87 -2.66 2.69 -13.93
N LEU A 88 -3.30 1.56 -14.25
CA LEU A 88 -3.56 1.16 -15.65
C LEU A 88 -4.42 2.21 -16.37
N PHE A 89 -5.44 2.73 -15.69
CA PHE A 89 -6.32 3.76 -16.23
C PHE A 89 -5.56 5.05 -16.56
N LEU A 90 -4.69 5.54 -15.68
CA LEU A 90 -3.87 6.73 -15.92
C LEU A 90 -2.91 6.54 -17.11
N ILE A 91 -2.30 5.37 -17.24
CA ILE A 91 -1.41 5.04 -18.35
C ILE A 91 -2.18 5.03 -19.67
N VAL A 92 -3.32 4.33 -19.72
CA VAL A 92 -4.16 4.26 -20.93
C VAL A 92 -4.66 5.64 -21.33
N LEU A 93 -5.17 6.43 -20.38
CA LEU A 93 -5.60 7.81 -20.65
C LEU A 93 -4.47 8.67 -21.20
N THR A 94 -3.27 8.56 -20.63
CA THR A 94 -2.09 9.31 -21.11
C THR A 94 -1.78 8.96 -22.56
N ILE A 95 -1.80 7.67 -22.90
CA ILE A 95 -1.53 7.21 -24.27
C ILE A 95 -2.59 7.71 -25.24
N ILE A 96 -3.88 7.62 -24.87
CA ILE A 96 -4.99 8.12 -25.70
C ILE A 96 -4.83 9.61 -25.97
N VAL A 97 -4.55 10.42 -24.94
CA VAL A 97 -4.36 11.87 -25.08
C VAL A 97 -3.12 12.19 -25.92
N ALA A 98 -2.02 11.44 -25.76
CA ALA A 98 -0.83 11.60 -26.59
C ALA A 98 -1.10 11.33 -28.08
N PHE A 99 -1.84 10.26 -28.41
CA PHE A 99 -2.26 10.00 -29.79
C PHE A 99 -3.19 11.08 -30.33
N LEU A 100 -4.16 11.55 -29.54
CA LEU A 100 -5.05 12.63 -29.95
C LEU A 100 -4.29 13.94 -30.22
N LEU A 101 -3.25 14.24 -29.44
CA LEU A 101 -2.38 15.38 -29.71
C LEU A 101 -1.52 15.19 -30.96
N LEU A 102 -1.01 13.97 -31.20
CA LEU A 102 -0.22 13.65 -32.39
C LEU A 102 -1.01 13.89 -33.69
N PHE A 103 -2.30 13.56 -33.69
CA PHE A 103 -3.20 13.76 -34.84
C PHE A 103 -3.92 15.12 -34.83
N GLN A 104 -3.59 16.02 -33.89
CA GLN A 104 -4.26 17.32 -33.72
C GLN A 104 -5.78 17.21 -33.57
N ALA A 105 -6.27 16.10 -33.03
CA ALA A 105 -7.69 15.81 -32.84
C ALA A 105 -8.22 16.46 -31.54
N TYR A 106 -8.16 17.80 -31.44
CA TYR A 106 -8.49 18.55 -30.23
C TYR A 106 -9.94 18.37 -29.77
N ALA A 107 -10.88 18.15 -30.70
CA ALA A 107 -12.26 17.82 -30.37
C ALA A 107 -12.38 16.50 -29.58
N GLY A 108 -11.52 15.52 -29.88
CA GLY A 108 -11.45 14.25 -29.15
C GLY A 108 -10.97 14.43 -27.71
N ILE A 109 -9.96 15.28 -27.51
CA ILE A 109 -9.42 15.60 -26.17
C ILE A 109 -10.50 16.27 -25.32
N ARG A 110 -11.21 17.24 -25.89
CA ARG A 110 -12.33 17.94 -25.23
C ARG A 110 -13.44 16.97 -24.81
N ASN A 111 -13.86 16.09 -25.71
CA ASN A 111 -14.88 15.09 -25.41
C ASN A 111 -14.45 14.11 -24.31
N LEU A 112 -13.19 13.67 -24.32
CA LEU A 112 -12.63 12.78 -23.29
C LEU A 112 -12.65 13.42 -21.90
N LEU A 113 -12.56 14.74 -21.84
CA LEU A 113 -12.53 15.51 -20.60
C LEU A 113 -13.89 16.12 -20.23
N GLY A 114 -14.94 15.84 -21.02
CA GLY A 114 -16.27 16.41 -20.80
C GLY A 114 -16.35 17.93 -21.04
N VAL A 115 -15.38 18.50 -21.75
CA VAL A 115 -15.34 19.93 -22.09
C VAL A 115 -16.01 20.12 -23.45
N THR A 116 -16.95 21.06 -23.57
CA THR A 116 -17.62 21.33 -24.87
C THR A 116 -16.94 22.43 -25.67
N HIS A 117 -17.14 22.40 -26.99
CA HIS A 117 -16.46 23.23 -27.99
C HIS A 117 -16.58 24.76 -27.80
N GLU A 118 -17.59 25.21 -27.05
CA GLU A 118 -17.92 26.64 -26.91
C GLU A 118 -17.06 27.37 -25.86
N THR A 119 -16.39 26.63 -24.96
CA THR A 119 -15.74 27.23 -23.78
C THR A 119 -14.21 27.22 -23.84
N THR A 120 -13.60 26.59 -24.84
CA THR A 120 -12.18 26.23 -24.78
C THR A 120 -11.52 26.31 -26.15
N SER A 121 -10.50 27.18 -26.26
CA SER A 121 -9.69 27.36 -27.47
C SER A 121 -8.80 26.14 -27.75
N ASP A 122 -8.36 26.01 -29.00
CA ASP A 122 -7.42 24.98 -29.45
C ASP A 122 -6.10 25.03 -28.66
N ASP A 123 -5.55 26.23 -28.44
CA ASP A 123 -4.32 26.45 -27.67
C ASP A 123 -4.45 25.99 -26.21
N SER A 124 -5.58 26.29 -25.58
CA SER A 124 -5.85 25.81 -24.22
C SER A 124 -6.03 24.30 -24.16
N THR A 125 -6.56 23.69 -25.23
CA THR A 125 -6.71 22.22 -25.33
C THR A 125 -5.35 21.54 -25.50
N PHE A 126 -4.47 22.15 -26.28
CA PHE A 126 -3.09 21.70 -26.47
C PHE A 126 -2.31 21.72 -25.16
N LEU A 127 -2.33 22.86 -24.45
CA LEU A 127 -1.68 22.99 -23.15
C LEU A 127 -2.23 21.97 -22.13
N LEU A 128 -3.54 21.81 -22.08
CA LEU A 128 -4.18 20.85 -21.18
C LEU A 128 -3.77 19.40 -21.53
N GLY A 129 -3.71 19.05 -22.80
CA GLY A 129 -3.22 17.74 -23.23
C GLY A 129 -1.77 17.47 -22.82
N ILE A 130 -0.88 18.46 -22.93
CA ILE A 130 0.50 18.36 -22.42
C ILE A 130 0.51 18.16 -20.91
N MET A 131 -0.29 18.92 -20.17
CA MET A 131 -0.38 18.80 -18.71
C MET A 131 -0.83 17.40 -18.29
N ILE A 132 -1.77 16.78 -19.01
CA ILE A 132 -2.17 15.39 -18.78
C ILE A 132 -1.00 14.44 -19.00
N ILE A 133 -0.25 14.60 -20.11
CA ILE A 133 0.89 13.74 -20.43
C ILE A 133 2.00 13.83 -19.38
N VAL A 134 2.15 14.96 -18.70
CA VAL A 134 3.16 15.13 -17.64
C VAL A 134 2.63 14.66 -16.28
N ILE A 135 1.43 15.11 -15.90
CA ILE A 135 0.90 14.91 -14.54
C ILE A 135 0.40 13.47 -14.33
N TYR A 136 -0.29 12.88 -15.30
CA TYR A 136 -0.89 11.55 -15.10
C TYR A 136 0.17 10.45 -14.92
N PRO A 137 1.29 10.43 -15.68
CA PRO A 137 2.39 9.53 -15.40
C PRO A 137 3.06 9.80 -14.05
N ALA A 138 3.18 11.06 -13.63
CA ALA A 138 3.74 11.39 -12.32
C ALA A 138 2.87 10.83 -11.19
N ILE A 139 1.54 10.95 -11.29
CA ILE A 139 0.59 10.33 -10.36
C ILE A 139 0.66 8.80 -10.46
N ALA A 140 0.74 8.22 -11.66
CA ALA A 140 0.87 6.77 -11.81
C ALA A 140 2.15 6.20 -11.15
N ILE A 141 3.27 6.93 -11.23
CA ILE A 141 4.51 6.57 -10.53
C ILE A 141 4.32 6.65 -9.01
N LEU A 142 3.64 7.68 -8.52
CA LEU A 142 3.31 7.82 -7.10
C LEU A 142 2.42 6.65 -6.62
N GLU A 143 1.42 6.28 -7.40
CA GLU A 143 0.54 5.14 -7.11
C GLU A 143 1.28 3.81 -7.16
N CYS A 144 2.23 3.63 -8.08
CA CYS A 144 3.14 2.47 -8.06
C CYS A 144 3.95 2.39 -6.76
N PHE A 145 4.39 3.54 -6.22
CA PHE A 145 5.11 3.59 -4.95
C PHE A 145 4.19 3.21 -3.77
N PHE A 146 2.95 3.70 -3.74
CA PHE A 146 1.97 3.29 -2.72
C PHE A 146 1.61 1.82 -2.83
N LEU A 147 1.38 1.31 -4.03
CA LEU A 147 1.14 -0.10 -4.31
C LEU A 147 2.29 -0.97 -3.79
N TYR A 148 3.55 -0.54 -3.96
CA TYR A 148 4.69 -1.27 -3.42
C TYR A 148 4.65 -1.37 -1.88
N ILE A 149 4.34 -0.28 -1.18
CA ILE A 149 4.21 -0.26 0.29
C ILE A 149 3.07 -1.17 0.74
N VAL A 150 1.89 -1.03 0.13
CA VAL A 150 0.69 -1.79 0.48
C VAL A 150 0.86 -3.27 0.15
N TYR A 151 1.49 -3.62 -0.98
CA TYR A 151 1.82 -4.99 -1.33
C TYR A 151 2.77 -5.63 -0.30
N LYS A 152 3.75 -4.87 0.18
CA LYS A 152 4.67 -5.34 1.23
C LYS A 152 3.93 -5.56 2.54
N LEU A 153 3.03 -4.64 2.91
CA LEU A 153 2.14 -4.77 4.05
C LEU A 153 1.22 -6.00 3.93
N TYR A 154 0.64 -6.24 2.76
CA TYR A 154 -0.18 -7.42 2.46
C TYR A 154 0.60 -8.72 2.67
N LYS A 155 1.79 -8.82 2.06
CA LYS A 155 2.65 -10.01 2.20
C LYS A 155 3.03 -10.26 3.65
N HIS A 156 3.31 -9.19 4.39
CA HIS A 156 3.63 -9.26 5.82
C HIS A 156 2.43 -9.78 6.63
N LEU A 157 1.24 -9.21 6.47
CA LEU A 157 0.03 -9.66 7.16
C LEU A 157 -0.35 -11.11 6.81
N GLN A 158 -0.15 -11.53 5.55
CA GLN A 158 -0.35 -12.93 5.16
C GLN A 158 0.61 -13.90 5.86
N GLN A 159 1.86 -13.50 6.08
CA GLN A 159 2.83 -14.34 6.79
C GLN A 159 2.41 -14.53 8.26
N TYR A 160 1.94 -13.47 8.92
CA TYR A 160 1.38 -13.57 10.28
C TYR A 160 0.12 -14.43 10.34
N GLU A 161 -0.79 -14.28 9.38
CA GLU A 161 -2.00 -15.09 9.36
C GLU A 161 -1.65 -16.57 9.20
N LYS A 162 -0.75 -16.94 8.28
CA LYS A 162 -0.28 -18.33 8.09
C LYS A 162 0.39 -18.93 9.33
N LEU A 163 1.12 -18.12 10.09
CA LEU A 163 1.71 -18.55 11.36
C LEU A 163 0.64 -18.75 12.45
N ARG A 164 -0.42 -17.94 12.45
CA ARG A 164 -1.54 -18.03 13.38
C ARG A 164 -2.48 -19.21 13.11
N THR A 165 -2.74 -19.55 11.84
CA THR A 165 -3.62 -20.67 11.46
C THR A 165 -2.95 -22.05 11.45
N GLY A 166 -1.66 -22.13 11.82
CA GLY A 166 -0.97 -23.38 12.06
C GLY A 166 -0.24 -23.92 10.82
N TYR A 167 1.07 -24.09 10.97
CA TYR A 167 1.81 -25.11 10.22
C TYR A 167 1.20 -26.49 10.55
N PRO A 168 1.04 -27.40 9.57
CA PRO A 168 0.87 -28.81 9.89
C PRO A 168 2.08 -29.25 10.74
N SER A 169 1.73 -29.93 11.82
CA SER A 169 2.40 -30.05 13.10
C SER A 169 3.69 -30.88 13.13
N ASP A 170 4.57 -30.81 12.13
CA ASP A 170 5.71 -31.74 12.08
C ASP A 170 7.09 -31.07 12.21
N ASN A 171 7.21 -29.77 11.93
CA ASN A 171 8.49 -29.05 12.06
C ASN A 171 8.54 -28.04 13.21
N LEU A 172 7.43 -27.77 13.89
CA LEU A 172 7.40 -26.88 15.07
C LEU A 172 7.93 -27.55 16.35
N LYS A 173 8.06 -28.88 16.37
CA LYS A 173 8.69 -29.63 17.49
C LYS A 173 10.19 -29.38 17.63
N ARG A 174 10.82 -28.62 16.72
CA ARG A 174 12.26 -28.30 16.78
C ARG A 174 12.58 -26.82 17.10
N SER A 175 11.58 -25.98 17.35
CA SER A 175 11.80 -24.65 17.93
C SER A 175 11.26 -24.61 19.36
N HIS A 176 12.16 -24.82 20.32
CA HIS A 176 11.87 -24.53 21.72
C HIS A 176 11.76 -23.01 21.88
N TRP A 177 10.53 -22.51 21.98
CA TRP A 177 10.24 -21.12 22.30
C TRP A 177 10.37 -20.94 23.81
N THR A 178 11.45 -20.32 24.28
CA THR A 178 11.61 -19.92 25.68
C THR A 178 11.41 -18.41 25.81
N THR A 179 10.50 -18.01 26.68
CA THR A 179 10.17 -16.61 26.97
C THR A 179 11.25 -16.02 27.86
N VAL A 180 12.35 -15.55 27.28
CA VAL A 180 13.44 -14.89 28.02
C VAL A 180 13.14 -13.41 28.22
N GLY A 181 12.48 -13.09 29.35
CA GLY A 181 12.50 -11.77 29.99
C GLY A 181 11.91 -10.59 29.20
N LYS A 182 11.57 -9.50 29.91
CA LYS A 182 11.10 -8.26 29.28
C LYS A 182 12.27 -7.56 28.57
N MET A 183 12.36 -7.70 27.26
CA MET A 183 13.28 -6.90 26.43
C MET A 183 12.76 -5.46 26.25
N PRO A 184 13.66 -4.46 26.17
CA PRO A 184 13.27 -3.07 26.00
C PRO A 184 12.56 -2.85 24.66
N VAL A 185 11.43 -2.13 24.71
CA VAL A 185 10.61 -1.80 23.55
C VAL A 185 11.30 -0.67 22.77
N ASP A 186 12.07 -0.99 21.73
CA ASP A 186 12.61 0.01 20.80
C ASP A 186 12.32 -0.35 19.32
N ASP A 187 12.41 0.64 18.42
CA ASP A 187 12.13 0.46 16.98
C ASP A 187 13.18 -0.42 16.24
N LYS A 188 14.22 -0.89 16.93
CA LYS A 188 15.32 -1.71 16.38
C LYS A 188 15.28 -3.17 16.87
N HIS A 189 14.66 -3.43 18.01
CA HIS A 189 14.57 -4.72 18.67
C HIS A 189 13.09 -5.00 18.93
N GLY A 190 12.50 -5.86 18.11
CA GLY A 190 11.07 -6.19 18.19
C GLY A 190 10.71 -6.78 19.56
N ALA A 191 9.75 -6.20 20.27
CA ALA A 191 9.32 -6.77 21.54
C ALA A 191 8.45 -8.03 21.31
N PRO A 192 8.64 -9.11 22.09
CA PRO A 192 7.78 -10.31 22.04
C PRO A 192 6.29 -9.98 22.30
N GLU A 193 6.04 -8.96 23.13
CA GLU A 193 4.70 -8.46 23.46
C GLU A 193 3.99 -7.78 22.27
N LEU A 194 4.73 -7.45 21.20
CA LEU A 194 4.24 -6.84 19.96
C LEU A 194 4.12 -7.86 18.81
N GLY A 195 4.29 -9.16 19.07
CA GLY A 195 4.10 -10.23 18.10
C GLY A 195 5.26 -10.41 17.10
N HIS A 196 6.46 -9.92 17.40
CA HIS A 196 7.62 -10.06 16.51
C HIS A 196 8.19 -11.49 16.55
N LEU A 197 8.45 -12.06 15.36
CA LEU A 197 9.06 -13.38 15.18
C LEU A 197 10.59 -13.29 15.24
N TYR A 198 11.24 -14.11 16.07
CA TYR A 198 12.69 -14.33 16.02
C TYR A 198 12.99 -15.73 15.44
N LEU A 199 13.93 -15.82 14.50
CA LEU A 199 14.59 -17.06 14.10
C LEU A 199 15.87 -17.22 14.92
N TYR A 200 15.79 -17.85 16.09
CA TYR A 200 16.94 -17.99 17.00
C TYR A 200 17.89 -19.17 16.68
N ASN A 201 17.87 -19.70 15.46
CA ASN A 201 18.64 -20.91 15.12
C ASN A 201 19.56 -20.76 13.89
N GLN A 202 19.95 -19.56 13.48
CA GLN A 202 20.87 -19.42 12.34
C GLN A 202 22.34 -19.27 12.73
N GLU A 203 22.68 -19.00 14.00
CA GLU A 203 24.09 -18.83 14.43
C GLU A 203 24.68 -20.04 15.18
N ASN A 204 23.86 -20.98 15.66
CA ASN A 204 24.35 -22.08 16.50
C ASN A 204 24.75 -23.37 15.75
N GLU A 205 24.52 -23.45 14.43
CA GLU A 205 24.91 -24.63 13.66
C GLU A 205 26.36 -24.57 13.14
N GLU A 206 26.95 -23.38 12.96
CA GLU A 206 28.36 -23.26 12.55
C GLU A 206 29.37 -23.52 13.68
N SER A 207 28.96 -23.41 14.96
CA SER A 207 29.84 -23.71 16.09
C SER A 207 29.88 -25.19 16.49
N ARG A 208 29.11 -26.06 15.80
CA ARG A 208 28.94 -27.47 16.21
C ARG A 208 29.99 -28.44 15.66
N TYR A 209 31.08 -27.94 15.07
CA TYR A 209 32.22 -28.73 14.60
C TYR A 209 33.56 -28.39 15.28
N GLY A 210 33.55 -27.71 16.43
CA GLY A 210 34.78 -27.48 17.18
C GLY A 210 34.56 -27.27 18.67
N ALA A 211 35.30 -28.06 19.46
CA ALA A 211 35.58 -27.92 20.89
C ALA A 211 34.60 -28.58 21.89
N ASP A 212 34.89 -29.85 22.14
CA ASP A 212 34.87 -30.55 23.42
C ASP A 212 34.97 -29.63 24.67
N VAL A 213 33.90 -29.50 25.47
CA VAL A 213 33.97 -29.34 26.95
C VAL A 213 32.67 -29.85 27.60
N GLU A 214 32.84 -30.65 28.66
CA GLU A 214 31.87 -31.42 29.45
C GLU A 214 30.89 -30.56 30.31
N PRO A 215 29.65 -31.00 30.60
CA PRO A 215 28.69 -30.24 31.40
C PRO A 215 28.71 -30.63 32.89
N THR A 216 28.92 -29.66 33.80
CA THR A 216 28.75 -29.86 35.25
C THR A 216 27.42 -29.28 35.72
N TYR A 217 26.48 -30.16 36.10
CA TYR A 217 25.26 -29.80 36.85
C TYR A 217 25.60 -29.67 38.34
N GLN A 218 25.23 -28.56 38.98
CA GLN A 218 25.17 -28.49 40.44
C GLN A 218 23.87 -27.82 40.92
N ASN A 219 22.94 -28.69 41.31
CA ASN A 219 21.80 -28.41 42.18
C ASN A 219 22.28 -27.83 43.52
N GLN A 220 21.56 -26.86 44.11
CA GLN A 220 21.33 -26.84 45.57
C GLN A 220 20.02 -26.12 45.95
N PRO A 221 19.41 -26.47 47.10
CA PRO A 221 17.97 -26.47 47.32
C PRO A 221 17.46 -25.38 48.28
N HIS A 222 16.14 -25.16 48.25
CA HIS A 222 15.37 -24.41 49.23
C HIS A 222 15.59 -24.86 50.68
N ARG A 223 15.74 -23.91 51.61
CA ARG A 223 15.12 -23.96 52.95
C ARG A 223 14.82 -22.54 53.48
N TYR A 224 13.66 -22.48 54.13
CA TYR A 224 12.99 -21.46 54.95
C TYR A 224 13.83 -20.33 55.53
#